data_AF-A0A1A8UZ21-F1
#
_entry.id   AF-A0A1A8UZ21-F1
#
_cell.length_a   1.000
_cell.length_b   1.000
_cell.length_c   1.000
_cell.angle_alpha   90.00
_cell.angle_beta   90.00
_cell.angle_gamma   90.00
#
_symmetry.space_group_name_H-M   'P 1'
#
loop_
_entity.id
_entity.type
_entity.pdbx_description
1 polymer ?
#
loop_
_entity_poly.entity_id
_entity_poly.type
_entity_poly.pdbx_seq_one_letter_code
_entity_poly.pdbx_strand_id
1 'polypeptide(L)' 'SFPLGDPERLDLWVSNQRRECWTPNSFSRLCSEHFESHHFTTDSRGRVCLKDTAVPTIFSSFKVKKPVPRREEQVSRNDK' A
#
# COMPACT_ATOMS: atom_id res chain seq x y z
N SER A 1 6.44 6.13 3.49
CA SER A 1 6.63 6.78 2.18
C SER A 1 7.49 5.88 1.31
N PHE A 2 7.51 6.08 -0.02
CA PHE A 2 8.43 5.34 -0.89
C PHE A 2 9.88 5.81 -0.67
N PRO A 3 10.88 4.91 -0.81
CA PRO A 3 12.29 5.23 -0.63
C PRO A 3 12.85 5.93 -1.87
N LEU A 4 12.48 7.20 -2.10
CA LEU A 4 12.92 7.96 -3.29
C LEU A 4 14.44 8.26 -3.33
N GLY A 5 15.12 8.12 -2.19
CA GLY A 5 16.58 8.28 -2.09
C GLY A 5 17.36 6.98 -2.34
N ASP A 6 16.68 5.85 -2.53
CA ASP A 6 17.28 4.54 -2.75
C ASP A 6 16.64 3.91 -4.00
N PRO A 7 17.24 4.13 -5.19
CA PRO A 7 16.65 3.71 -6.46
C PRO A 7 16.57 2.18 -6.60
N GLU A 8 17.51 1.42 -6.05
CA GLU A 8 17.48 -0.06 -6.11
C GLU A 8 16.29 -0.59 -5.30
N ARG A 9 16.12 -0.07 -4.08
CA ARG A 9 14.98 -0.43 -3.25
C ARG A 9 13.66 0.04 -3.84
N LEU A 10 13.64 1.22 -4.45
CA LEU A 10 12.45 1.74 -5.14
C LEU A 10 12.02 0.81 -6.27
N ASP A 11 12.95 0.32 -7.08
CA ASP A 11 12.68 -0.60 -8.18
C ASP A 11 12.06 -1.92 -7.68
N LEU A 12 12.57 -2.47 -6.58
CA LEU A 12 11.98 -3.65 -5.93
C LEU A 12 10.56 -3.38 -5.45
N TRP A 13 10.29 -2.22 -4.87
CA TRP A 13 8.94 -1.84 -4.41
C TRP A 13 7.96 -1.70 -5.57
N VAL A 14 8.40 -1.11 -6.69
CA VAL A 14 7.60 -0.95 -7.91
C VAL A 14 7.33 -2.31 -8.55
N SER A 15 8.36 -3.14 -8.70
CA SER A 15 8.26 -4.50 -9.24
C SER A 15 7.30 -5.36 -8.42
N ASN A 16 7.35 -5.27 -7.09
CA ASN A 16 6.46 -6.04 -6.22
C ASN A 16 5.01 -5.54 -6.25
N GLN A 17 4.75 -4.27 -6.59
CA GLN A 17 3.39 -3.74 -6.62
C GLN A 17 2.50 -4.41 -7.69
N ARG A 18 3.11 -5.13 -8.64
CA ARG A 18 2.44 -5.85 -9.75
C ARG A 18 1.42 -4.99 -10.51
N ARG A 19 1.65 -3.67 -10.55
CA ARG A 19 0.90 -2.73 -11.38
C ARG A 19 1.78 -2.35 -12.56
N GLU A 20 1.39 -2.80 -13.75
CA GLU A 20 2.06 -2.34 -14.96
C GLU A 20 1.87 -0.83 -15.14
N CYS A 21 2.92 -0.15 -15.60
CA CYS A 21 2.92 1.27 -15.93
C CYS A 21 2.59 2.24 -14.78
N TRP A 22 2.90 1.89 -13.53
CA TRP A 22 2.73 2.80 -12.39
C TRP A 22 4.07 3.22 -11.79
N THR A 23 4.26 4.53 -11.63
CA THR A 23 5.43 5.12 -10.95
C THR A 23 4.97 5.78 -9.65
N PRO A 24 5.55 5.42 -8.48
CA PRO A 24 5.25 6.08 -7.23
C PRO A 24 5.66 7.55 -7.29
N ASN A 25 4.75 8.43 -6.90
CA ASN A 25 5.04 9.85 -6.70
C ASN A 25 5.35 10.13 -5.22
N SER A 26 5.75 11.36 -4.89
CA SER A 26 6.05 11.79 -3.51
C SER A 26 4.87 11.66 -2.53
N PHE A 27 3.63 11.62 -3.05
CA PHE A 27 2.42 11.42 -2.25
C PHE A 27 2.02 9.96 -2.11
N SER A 28 2.69 9.05 -2.84
CA SER A 28 2.40 7.63 -2.80
C SER A 28 2.88 7.05 -1.46
N ARG A 29 2.03 6.25 -0.83
CA ARG A 29 2.31 5.61 0.45
C ARG A 29 1.81 4.18 0.43
N LEU A 30 2.55 3.31 1.10
CA LEU A 30 2.10 1.98 1.48
C LEU A 30 1.81 2.00 2.98
N CYS A 31 0.69 1.41 3.39
CA CYS A 31 0.41 1.15 4.80
C CYS A 31 1.25 -0.03 5.30
N SER A 32 1.35 -0.18 6.62
CA SER A 32 2.12 -1.24 7.27
C SER A 32 1.66 -2.66 6.90
N GLU A 33 0.39 -2.83 6.49
CA GLU A 33 -0.19 -4.11 6.10
C GLU A 33 0.45 -4.72 4.84
N HIS A 34 1.18 -3.91 4.05
CA HIS A 34 1.90 -4.39 2.88
C HIS A 34 3.26 -5.01 3.20
N PHE A 35 3.69 -4.95 4.45
CA PHE A 35 4.98 -5.45 4.93
C PHE A 35 4.75 -6.50 6.01
N GLU A 36 5.54 -7.57 5.96
CA GLU A 36 5.59 -8.54 7.06
C GLU A 36 6.16 -7.91 8.34
N SER A 37 5.70 -8.40 9.50
CA SER A 37 6.09 -7.87 10.81
C SER A 37 7.61 -7.84 11.03
N HIS A 38 8.34 -8.77 10.42
CA HIS A 38 9.79 -8.89 10.56
C HIS A 38 10.58 -7.79 9.80
N HIS A 39 9.93 -7.05 8.91
CA HIS A 39 10.52 -5.93 8.17
C HIS A 39 10.55 -4.63 8.98
N PHE A 40 9.85 -4.59 10.11
CA PHE A 40 9.84 -3.43 11.00
C PHE A 40 10.98 -3.51 12.00
N THR A 41 11.53 -2.35 12.34
CA THR A 41 12.53 -2.15 13.39
C THR A 41 12.19 -0.89 14.17
N THR A 42 12.64 -0.81 15.42
CA THR A 42 12.49 0.40 16.23
C THR A 42 13.79 1.19 16.15
N ASP A 43 13.71 2.47 15.79
CA ASP A 43 14.87 3.36 15.79
C ASP A 43 15.28 3.75 17.23
N SER A 44 16.43 4.41 17.36
CA SER A 44 16.93 4.90 18.67
C SER A 44 16.00 5.91 19.36
N ARG A 45 14.99 6.42 18.65
CA ARG A 45 13.99 7.38 19.15
C ARG A 45 12.66 6.70 19.47
N GLY A 46 12.59 5.35 19.42
CA GLY A 46 11.39 4.59 19.71
C GLY A 46 10.36 4.57 18.57
N ARG A 47 10.71 5.02 17.36
CA ARG A 47 9.80 5.04 16.21
C ARG A 47 9.93 3.74 15.44
N VAL A 48 8.79 3.18 15.05
CA VAL A 48 8.75 2.01 14.18
C VAL A 48 9.02 2.46 12.74
N CYS A 49 10.06 1.89 12.15
CA CYS A 49 10.51 2.15 10.78
C CYS A 49 10.70 0.84 10.02
N LEU A 50 10.72 0.93 8.70
CA LEU A 50 11.06 -0.21 7.86
C LEU A 50 12.58 -0.34 7.80
N LYS A 51 13.07 -1.58 7.87
CA LYS A 51 14.48 -1.91 7.62
C LYS A 51 14.87 -1.52 6.19
N ASP A 52 16.17 -1.37 5.94
CA ASP A 52 16.65 -1.03 4.59
C ASP A 52 16.37 -2.13 3.57
N THR A 53 16.38 -3.38 4.01
CA THR A 53 16.02 -4.55 3.19
C THR A 53 14.51 -4.77 3.05
N ALA A 54 13.67 -3.93 3.69
CA ALA A 54 12.24 -4.14 3.66
C ALA A 54 11.65 -3.83 2.30
N VAL A 55 11.00 -4.84 1.73
CA VAL A 55 10.24 -4.78 0.48
C VAL A 55 8.78 -5.17 0.74
N PRO A 56 7.81 -4.54 0.07
CA PRO A 56 6.42 -4.91 0.23
C PRO A 56 6.21 -6.27 -0.45
N THR A 57 5.80 -7.27 0.32
CA THR A 57 5.53 -8.63 -0.18
C THR A 57 4.04 -8.95 -0.17
N ILE A 58 3.26 -8.22 0.64
CA ILE A 58 1.84 -8.48 0.84
C ILE A 58 1.04 -7.56 -0.07
N PHE A 59 0.73 -8.07 -1.26
CA PHE A 59 -0.27 -7.48 -2.14
C PHE A 59 -1.44 -8.44 -2.22
N SER A 60 -2.62 -8.00 -1.74
CA SER A 60 -3.86 -8.70 -2.10
C SER A 60 -3.97 -8.60 -3.61
N SER A 61 -3.64 -9.69 -4.31
CA SER A 61 -4.06 -9.87 -5.69
C SER A 61 -5.55 -9.60 -5.68
N PHE A 62 -6.00 -8.55 -6.37
CA PHE A 62 -7.41 -8.36 -6.63
C PHE A 62 -7.85 -9.57 -7.47
N LYS A 63 -8.16 -10.70 -6.83
CA LYS A 63 -9.13 -11.62 -7.40
C LYS A 63 -10.33 -10.74 -7.56
N VAL A 64 -10.63 -10.37 -8.81
CA VAL A 64 -11.81 -9.61 -9.17
C VAL A 64 -12.95 -10.23 -8.38
N LYS A 65 -13.35 -9.60 -7.27
CA LYS A 65 -14.57 -10.00 -6.60
C LYS A 65 -15.62 -9.67 -7.65
N LYS A 66 -16.33 -10.70 -8.13
CA LYS A 66 -17.43 -10.54 -9.09
C LYS A 66 -18.19 -9.28 -8.68
N PRO A 67 -18.48 -8.35 -9.61
CA PRO A 67 -19.10 -7.08 -9.25
C PRO A 67 -20.31 -7.38 -8.37
N VAL A 68 -20.24 -6.95 -7.11
CA VAL A 68 -21.39 -6.99 -6.23
C VAL A 68 -22.42 -6.10 -6.93
N PRO A 69 -23.63 -6.60 -7.26
CA PRO A 69 -24.65 -5.76 -7.85
C PRO A 69 -24.86 -4.58 -6.91
N ARG A 70 -24.56 -3.38 -7.42
CA ARG A 70 -24.82 -2.12 -6.75
C ARG A 70 -26.33 -2.06 -6.54
N ARG A 71 -26.81 -2.41 -5.34
CA ARG A 71 -28.20 -2.13 -4.96
C ARG A 71 -28.39 -0.61 -5.05
N GLU A 72 -29.42 -0.23 -5.80
CA GLU A 72 -29.82 1.15 -6.03
C GLU A 72 -29.90 1.96 -4.74
N GLU A 73 -29.45 3.19 -4.91
CA GLU A 73 -29.63 4.35 -4.07
C GLU A 73 -31.00 4.38 -3.36
N GLN A 74 -30.99 4.31 -2.03
CA GLN A 74 -32.08 4.85 -1.22
C GLN A 74 -31.51 5.91 -0.28
N VAL A 75 -31.20 7.08 -0.85
CA VAL A 75 -31.24 8.34 -0.11
C VAL A 75 -32.71 8.75 -0.05
N SER A 76 -33.44 8.24 0.94
CA SER A 76 -34.66 8.91 1.39
C SER A 76 -34.23 9.98 2.39
N ARG A 77 -34.06 11.22 1.90
CA ARG A 77 -34.18 12.41 2.75
C ARG A 77 -35.63 12.44 3.22
N ASN A 78 -35.85 12.08 4.48
CA ASN A 78 -37.10 12.41 5.15
C ASN A 78 -36.88 13.75 5.84
N ASP A 79 -37.20 14.83 5.14
CA ASP A 79 -37.51 16.12 5.76
C ASP A 79 -39.03 16.34 5.66
N LYS A 80 -39.55 17.02 6.68
CA LYS A 80 -40.94 17.00 7.14
C LYS A 80 -41.86 17.94 6.35
#